data_AF-A0A2A2S4D9-F1
#
_entry.id   AF-A0A2A2S4D9-F1
#
_cell.length_a   1.000
_cell.length_b   1.000
_cell.length_c   1.000
_cell.angle_alpha   90.00
_cell.angle_beta   90.00
_cell.angle_gamma   90.00
#
_symmetry.space_group_name_H-M   'P 1'
#
loop_
_entity.id
_entity.type
_entity.pdbx_description
1 polymer ?
#
loop_
_entity_poly.entity_id
_entity_poly.type
_entity_poly.pdbx_seq_one_letter_code
_entity_poly.pdbx_strand_id
1 'polypeptide(L)'
;MKTKLLLLFMGLSMAFLGCKKDKAPVDKLADIKKQIMGTWQVQSVTVTYYDASGKIVKTDNQDGNNGEVYQFVNETTLKQVGEFNDSYAYNLTNVNNKIMLNVSNNSFEVNFSGNNSMSWSEQETYPDGGSYTSSTRVIQLIRK
;
A
#
# COMPACT_ATOMS: atom_id res chain seq x y z
N MET A 1 -69.99 -37.18 -2.94
CA MET A 1 -69.78 -35.93 -3.70
C MET A 1 -68.37 -35.42 -3.43
N LYS A 2 -67.58 -35.27 -4.50
CA LYS A 2 -66.55 -34.24 -4.74
C LYS A 2 -65.54 -33.90 -3.62
N THR A 3 -64.35 -34.47 -3.78
CA THR A 3 -63.03 -33.79 -3.81
C THR A 3 -62.93 -32.40 -3.17
N LYS A 4 -61.95 -32.24 -2.26
CA LYS A 4 -60.81 -31.29 -2.38
C LYS A 4 -59.88 -31.46 -1.17
N LEU A 5 -58.64 -31.90 -1.32
CA LEU A 5 -57.48 -31.17 -1.87
C LEU A 5 -56.65 -30.54 -0.74
N LEU A 6 -55.50 -31.18 -0.49
CA LEU A 6 -54.17 -30.61 -0.25
C LEU A 6 -53.78 -29.91 1.06
N LEU A 7 -52.56 -30.31 1.48
CA LEU A 7 -51.49 -29.56 2.15
C LEU A 7 -51.71 -29.32 3.64
N LEU A 8 -51.10 -30.04 4.61
CA LEU A 8 -49.76 -30.63 4.70
C LEU A 8 -48.68 -29.79 4.00
N PHE A 9 -48.26 -28.68 4.59
CA PHE A 9 -46.83 -28.38 4.64
C PHE A 9 -46.50 -27.55 5.88
N MET A 10 -45.62 -28.17 6.66
CA MET A 10 -44.97 -27.74 7.87
C MET A 10 -44.06 -26.54 7.53
N GLY A 11 -44.54 -25.33 7.80
CA GLY A 11 -43.78 -24.09 7.62
C GLY A 11 -42.86 -23.84 8.81
N LEU A 12 -41.84 -24.67 8.98
CA LEU A 12 -40.71 -24.40 9.88
C LEU A 12 -39.82 -23.36 9.21
N SER A 13 -40.17 -22.07 9.31
CA SER A 13 -39.26 -20.98 8.96
C SER A 13 -38.22 -20.83 10.06
N MET A 14 -37.26 -21.77 10.09
CA MET A 14 -35.92 -21.46 10.57
C MET A 14 -35.40 -20.33 9.67
N ALA A 15 -35.60 -19.09 10.13
CA ALA A 15 -34.81 -17.98 9.67
C ALA A 15 -33.36 -18.37 9.93
N PHE A 16 -32.70 -18.88 8.90
CA PHE A 16 -31.25 -18.87 8.84
C PHE A 16 -30.89 -17.41 9.06
N LEU A 17 -30.45 -17.11 10.29
CA LEU A 17 -29.52 -16.05 10.57
C LEU A 17 -28.36 -16.30 9.60
N GLY A 18 -28.48 -15.70 8.42
CA GLY A 18 -27.37 -15.45 7.56
C GLY A 18 -26.47 -14.53 8.35
N CYS A 19 -25.65 -15.11 9.23
CA CYS A 19 -24.31 -14.63 9.44
C CYS A 19 -23.75 -14.51 8.02
N LYS A 20 -23.83 -13.28 7.48
CA LYS A 20 -22.81 -12.83 6.55
C LYS A 20 -21.53 -13.28 7.23
N LYS A 21 -20.85 -14.26 6.63
CA LYS A 21 -19.43 -14.44 6.87
C LYS A 21 -18.86 -13.09 6.54
N ASP A 22 -18.74 -12.23 7.55
CA ASP A 22 -17.78 -11.16 7.55
C ASP A 22 -16.51 -11.89 7.18
N LYS A 23 -16.08 -11.68 5.93
CA LYS A 23 -14.79 -12.16 5.47
C LYS A 23 -13.85 -11.66 6.55
N ALA A 24 -13.23 -12.60 7.27
CA ALA A 24 -12.20 -12.26 8.23
C ALA A 24 -11.31 -11.21 7.56
N PRO A 25 -11.02 -10.07 8.23
CA PRO A 25 -10.26 -8.99 7.61
C PRO A 25 -9.06 -9.62 6.94
N VAL A 26 -9.00 -9.50 5.61
CA VAL A 26 -7.88 -10.04 4.82
C VAL A 26 -6.64 -9.46 5.46
N ASP A 27 -5.77 -10.31 5.98
CA ASP A 27 -4.51 -9.88 6.59
C ASP A 27 -3.58 -9.37 5.49
N LYS A 28 -3.86 -8.15 5.03
CA LYS A 28 -3.10 -7.45 3.99
C LYS A 28 -1.63 -7.39 4.34
N LEU A 29 -1.27 -7.36 5.63
CA LEU A 29 0.11 -7.25 6.05
C LEU A 29 0.89 -8.53 5.73
N ALA A 30 0.32 -9.71 5.99
CA ALA A 30 0.97 -10.98 5.68
C ALA A 30 1.19 -11.17 4.17
N ASP A 31 0.21 -10.79 3.34
CA ASP A 31 0.33 -10.88 1.89
C ASP A 31 1.38 -9.90 1.34
N ILE A 32 1.38 -8.65 1.84
CA ILE A 32 2.38 -7.66 1.43
C ILE A 32 3.80 -8.06 1.88
N LYS A 33 3.97 -8.65 3.07
CA LYS A 33 5.27 -9.19 3.51
C LYS A 33 5.85 -10.21 2.53
N LYS A 34 5.00 -11.04 1.90
CA LYS A 34 5.43 -11.97 0.85
C LYS A 34 5.70 -11.25 -0.47
N GLN A 35 4.79 -10.36 -0.87
CA GLN A 35 4.83 -9.69 -2.16
C GLN A 35 6.01 -8.71 -2.28
N ILE A 36 6.44 -8.07 -1.20
CA ILE A 36 7.53 -7.08 -1.23
C ILE A 36 8.91 -7.72 -1.46
N MET A 37 9.06 -9.02 -1.17
CA MET A 37 10.32 -9.74 -1.31
C MET A 37 10.86 -9.70 -2.75
N GLY A 38 12.17 -9.56 -2.86
CA GLY A 38 12.90 -9.52 -4.13
C GLY A 38 13.53 -8.18 -4.43
N THR A 39 13.89 -8.00 -5.70
CA THR A 39 14.64 -6.86 -6.21
C THR A 39 13.72 -5.93 -7.00
N TRP A 40 13.81 -4.64 -6.71
CA TRP A 40 12.99 -3.59 -7.25
C TRP A 40 13.87 -2.46 -7.77
N GLN A 41 13.62 -2.01 -8.99
CA GLN A 41 14.32 -0.90 -9.60
C GLN A 41 13.41 0.33 -9.61
N VAL A 42 13.93 1.47 -9.16
CA VAL A 42 13.24 2.75 -9.25
C VAL A 42 13.09 3.13 -10.73
N GLN A 43 11.85 3.46 -11.12
CA GLN A 43 11.51 3.94 -12.47
C GLN A 43 11.37 5.44 -12.52
N SER A 44 10.75 6.03 -11.50
CA SER A 44 10.54 7.47 -11.41
C SER A 44 10.32 7.90 -9.97
N VAL A 45 10.61 9.17 -9.72
CA VAL A 45 10.26 9.87 -8.49
C VAL A 45 9.48 11.11 -8.88
N THR A 46 8.29 11.26 -8.31
CA THR A 46 7.44 12.44 -8.48
C THR A 46 7.24 13.12 -7.13
N VAL A 47 7.49 14.43 -7.06
CA VAL A 47 7.19 15.25 -5.88
C VAL A 47 6.18 16.31 -6.27
N THR A 48 5.01 16.30 -5.64
CA THR A 48 3.96 17.30 -5.87
C THR A 48 3.85 18.20 -4.64
N TYR A 49 3.95 19.51 -4.84
CA TYR A 49 3.89 20.52 -3.79
C TYR A 49 2.54 21.23 -3.80
N TYR A 50 2.01 21.50 -2.61
CA TYR A 50 0.70 22.09 -2.41
C TYR A 50 0.78 23.38 -1.58
N ASP A 51 -0.10 24.34 -1.89
CA ASP A 51 -0.32 25.54 -1.06
C ASP A 51 -1.22 25.22 0.15
N ALA A 52 -1.46 26.22 1.01
CA ALA A 52 -2.28 26.07 2.21
C ALA A 52 -3.74 25.65 1.95
N SER A 53 -4.25 25.85 0.73
CA SER A 53 -5.59 25.42 0.32
C SER A 53 -5.62 23.99 -0.22
N GLY A 54 -4.47 23.33 -0.32
CA GLY A 54 -4.32 22.01 -0.93
C GLY A 54 -4.24 22.03 -2.46
N LYS A 55 -4.04 23.20 -3.08
CA LYS A 55 -3.89 23.31 -4.54
C LYS A 55 -2.45 23.00 -4.93
N ILE A 56 -2.27 22.25 -6.01
CA ILE A 56 -0.95 21.97 -6.61
C ILE A 56 -0.33 23.28 -7.08
N VAL A 57 0.89 23.54 -6.61
CA VAL A 57 1.71 24.69 -7.02
C VAL A 57 2.81 24.24 -7.98
N LYS A 58 3.39 23.06 -7.76
CA LYS A 58 4.51 22.53 -8.54
C LYS A 58 4.51 21.00 -8.52
N THR A 59 4.95 20.39 -9.61
CA THR A 59 5.30 18.97 -9.67
C THR A 59 6.69 18.82 -10.25
N ASP A 60 7.59 18.18 -9.50
CA ASP A 60 8.91 17.78 -9.98
C ASP A 60 8.88 16.29 -10.32
N ASN A 61 9.37 15.95 -11.52
CA ASN A 61 9.53 14.57 -11.95
C ASN A 61 11.02 14.31 -12.20
N GLN A 62 11.50 13.20 -11.66
CA GLN A 62 12.85 12.71 -11.88
C GLN A 62 12.75 11.30 -12.43
N ASP A 63 13.44 11.05 -13.54
CA ASP A 63 13.64 9.69 -14.04
C ASP A 63 14.45 8.91 -13.01
N GLY A 64 14.10 7.64 -12.81
CA GLY A 64 14.32 6.84 -11.60
C GLY A 64 15.73 6.77 -11.03
N ASN A 65 16.21 7.88 -10.48
CA ASN A 65 17.45 8.06 -9.73
C ASN A 65 18.63 7.22 -10.27
N ASN A 66 18.92 7.33 -11.57
CA ASN A 66 19.95 6.56 -12.29
C ASN A 66 19.81 5.01 -12.25
N GLY A 67 18.59 4.50 -12.11
CA GLY A 67 18.33 3.07 -12.01
C GLY A 67 18.64 2.50 -10.62
N GLU A 68 18.46 3.29 -9.58
CA GLU A 68 18.57 2.86 -8.18
C GLU A 68 17.79 1.56 -7.93
N VAL A 69 18.42 0.60 -7.25
CA VAL A 69 17.85 -0.72 -7.00
C VAL A 69 17.75 -0.97 -5.50
N TYR A 70 16.60 -1.47 -5.08
CA TYR A 70 16.30 -1.88 -3.72
C TYR A 70 16.05 -3.39 -3.66
N GLN A 71 16.67 -4.09 -2.72
CA GLN A 71 16.49 -5.52 -2.53
C GLN A 71 16.01 -5.81 -1.11
N PHE A 72 14.80 -6.36 -1.01
CA PHE A 72 14.29 -6.92 0.24
C PHE A 72 14.85 -8.34 0.40
N VAL A 73 15.89 -8.48 1.22
CA VAL A 73 16.67 -9.72 1.37
C VAL A 73 15.95 -10.73 2.25
N ASN A 74 15.34 -10.23 3.32
CA ASN A 74 14.55 -11.00 4.28
C ASN A 74 13.52 -10.05 4.93
N GLU A 75 12.75 -10.56 5.90
CA GLU A 75 11.65 -9.83 6.54
C GLU A 75 12.04 -8.52 7.26
N THR A 76 13.34 -8.29 7.50
CA THR A 76 13.84 -7.16 8.29
C THR A 76 14.94 -6.37 7.61
N THR A 77 15.47 -6.84 6.47
CA THR A 77 16.64 -6.27 5.80
C THR A 77 16.32 -5.79 4.39
N LEU A 78 16.50 -4.50 4.17
CA LEU A 78 16.44 -3.84 2.87
C LEU A 78 17.85 -3.43 2.48
N LYS A 79 18.27 -3.72 1.25
CA LYS A 79 19.54 -3.25 0.69
C LYS A 79 19.31 -2.27 -0.44
N GLN A 80 20.13 -1.24 -0.52
CA GLN A 80 20.26 -0.40 -1.71
C GLN A 80 21.43 -0.95 -2.52
N VAL A 81 21.14 -1.55 -3.68
CA VAL A 81 22.14 -2.19 -4.55
C VAL A 81 22.74 -1.14 -5.48
N GLY A 82 24.07 -1.01 -5.48
CA GLY A 82 24.75 0.01 -6.26
C GLY A 82 26.19 0.24 -5.80
N GLU A 83 26.65 1.49 -5.86
CA GLU A 83 28.01 1.88 -5.50
C GLU A 83 28.30 1.68 -4.00
N PHE A 84 27.34 2.03 -3.13
CA PHE A 84 27.53 1.99 -1.67
C PHE A 84 27.09 0.67 -1.03
N ASN A 85 26.16 -0.06 -1.64
CA ASN A 85 25.63 -1.34 -1.13
C ASN A 85 25.17 -1.29 0.34
N ASP A 86 24.50 -0.20 0.71
CA ASP A 86 24.01 0.01 2.07
C ASP A 86 22.90 -0.97 2.44
N SER A 87 22.83 -1.29 3.74
CA SER A 87 21.83 -2.18 4.31
C SER A 87 21.10 -1.50 5.46
N TYR A 88 19.78 -1.55 5.41
CA TYR A 88 18.89 -0.90 6.35
C TYR A 88 17.99 -1.93 7.02
N ALA A 89 17.77 -1.75 8.33
CA ALA A 89 16.69 -2.42 9.01
C ALA A 89 15.36 -1.80 8.55
N TYR A 90 14.35 -2.63 8.29
CA TYR A 90 13.01 -2.17 7.98
C TYR A 90 11.95 -2.99 8.71
N ASN A 91 10.75 -2.43 8.79
CA ASN A 91 9.56 -3.18 9.16
C ASN A 91 8.34 -2.73 8.34
N LEU A 92 7.32 -3.60 8.29
CA LEU A 92 6.02 -3.28 7.71
C LEU A 92 4.97 -3.27 8.81
N THR A 93 4.18 -2.20 8.87
CA THR A 93 3.07 -2.04 9.81
C THR A 93 1.77 -1.72 9.08
N ASN A 94 0.63 -2.06 9.67
CA ASN A 94 -0.68 -1.63 9.16
C ASN A 94 -1.21 -0.49 10.04
N VAL A 95 -1.39 0.69 9.47
CA VAL A 95 -1.95 1.86 10.13
C VAL A 95 -3.16 2.31 9.32
N ASN A 96 -4.35 2.27 9.91
CA ASN A 96 -5.59 2.69 9.25
C ASN A 96 -5.80 2.04 7.86
N ASN A 97 -5.54 0.74 7.74
CA ASN A 97 -5.68 -0.05 6.50
C ASN A 97 -4.66 0.31 5.40
N LYS A 98 -3.60 1.06 5.74
CA LYS A 98 -2.45 1.36 4.89
C LYS A 98 -1.23 0.59 5.38
N ILE A 99 -0.49 -0.01 4.45
CA ILE A 99 0.76 -0.68 4.78
C ILE A 99 1.88 0.35 4.74
N MET A 100 2.57 0.50 5.85
CA MET A 100 3.68 1.45 6.01
C MET A 100 4.99 0.68 6.04
N LEU A 101 5.93 1.03 5.16
CA LEU A 101 7.33 0.64 5.18
C LEU A 101 8.10 1.65 6.00
N ASN A 102 8.62 1.21 7.14
CA ASN A 102 9.46 2.04 7.99
C ASN A 102 10.92 1.63 7.78
N VAL A 103 11.74 2.56 7.31
CA VAL A 103 13.18 2.37 7.05
C VAL A 103 13.92 3.55 7.64
N SER A 104 14.84 3.31 8.56
CA SER A 104 15.54 4.37 9.31
C SER A 104 14.54 5.34 9.97
N ASN A 105 14.53 6.62 9.58
CA ASN A 105 13.64 7.65 10.11
C ASN A 105 12.47 8.00 9.16
N ASN A 106 12.30 7.25 8.07
CA ASN A 106 11.27 7.53 7.07
C ASN A 106 10.19 6.45 7.09
N SER A 107 8.96 6.86 6.76
CA SER A 107 7.81 5.96 6.68
C SER A 107 7.06 6.20 5.37
N PHE A 108 6.96 5.15 4.57
CA PHE A 108 6.31 5.20 3.27
C PHE A 108 5.05 4.34 3.26
N GLU A 109 3.95 4.87 2.78
CA GLU A 109 2.83 4.03 2.36
C GLU A 109 3.25 3.20 1.15
N VAL A 110 3.07 1.88 1.23
CA VAL A 110 3.39 0.93 0.17
C VAL A 110 2.10 0.48 -0.51
N ASN A 111 2.07 0.65 -1.84
CA ASN A 111 1.00 0.14 -2.67
C ASN A 111 1.57 -0.73 -3.80
N PHE A 112 0.83 -1.77 -4.18
CA PHE A 112 1.18 -2.63 -5.30
C PHE A 112 0.14 -2.49 -6.41
N SER A 113 0.61 -2.31 -7.64
CA SER A 113 -0.21 -2.36 -8.85
C SER A 113 0.10 -3.67 -9.59
N GLY A 114 -0.43 -4.78 -9.06
CA GLY A 114 -0.06 -6.13 -9.50
C GLY A 114 1.27 -6.61 -8.92
N ASN A 115 1.87 -7.65 -9.53
CA ASN A 115 3.05 -8.32 -8.98
C ASN A 115 4.39 -7.65 -9.32
N ASN A 116 4.39 -6.79 -10.35
CA ASN A 116 5.61 -6.23 -10.94
C ASN A 116 5.74 -4.72 -10.76
N SER A 117 4.79 -4.08 -10.08
CA SER A 117 4.81 -2.64 -9.81
C SER A 117 4.47 -2.38 -8.35
N MET A 118 5.29 -1.54 -7.73
CA MET A 118 5.17 -1.10 -6.35
C MET A 118 5.38 0.41 -6.33
N SER A 119 4.69 1.11 -5.44
CA SER A 119 4.98 2.50 -5.13
C SER A 119 5.20 2.69 -3.65
N TRP A 120 6.14 3.59 -3.33
CA TRP A 120 6.34 4.12 -1.99
C TRP A 120 5.92 5.58 -2.01
N SER A 121 5.08 5.98 -1.06
CA SER A 121 4.65 7.37 -0.98
C SER A 121 4.71 7.91 0.45
N GLU A 122 5.16 9.14 0.59
CA GLU A 122 5.17 9.86 1.86
C GLU A 122 4.62 11.28 1.66
N GLN A 123 4.08 11.83 2.73
CA GLN A 123 3.62 13.22 2.79
C GLN A 123 4.45 13.96 3.83
N GLU A 124 4.93 15.14 3.43
CA GLU A 124 5.66 16.05 4.30
C GLU A 124 4.88 17.35 4.44
N THR A 125 4.89 17.93 5.64
CA THR A 125 4.29 19.23 5.93
C THR A 125 5.40 20.22 6.28
N TYR A 126 5.27 21.45 5.79
CA TYR A 126 6.23 22.53 5.99
C TYR A 126 5.57 23.64 6.85
N PRO A 127 5.73 23.62 8.18
CA PRO A 127 5.02 24.54 9.08
C PRO A 127 5.33 26.02 8.83
N ASP A 128 6.55 26.31 8.41
CA ASP A 128 7.05 27.67 8.14
C ASP A 128 7.13 27.98 6.62
N GLY A 129 6.57 27.09 5.79
CA GLY A 129 6.79 27.10 4.35
C GLY A 129 6.19 28.31 3.66
N GLY A 130 7.04 29.13 3.02
CA GLY A 130 6.61 30.32 2.28
C GLY A 130 5.63 30.01 1.14
N SER A 131 6.10 29.39 0.06
CA SER A 131 5.27 29.13 -1.15
C SER A 131 4.52 27.79 -1.15
N TYR A 132 4.87 26.86 -0.26
CA TYR A 132 4.30 25.52 -0.16
C TYR A 132 4.11 25.15 1.31
N THR A 133 3.00 24.48 1.64
CA THR A 133 2.72 24.03 3.01
C THR A 133 2.83 22.52 3.18
N SER A 134 2.82 21.77 2.08
CA SER A 134 3.06 20.33 2.09
C SER A 134 3.54 19.82 0.74
N SER A 135 4.04 18.59 0.74
CA SER A 135 4.33 17.84 -0.49
C SER A 135 3.99 16.36 -0.34
N THR A 136 3.69 15.73 -1.47
CA THR A 136 3.61 14.28 -1.59
C THR A 136 4.73 13.80 -2.50
N ARG A 137 5.56 12.89 -2.01
CA ARG A 137 6.56 12.18 -2.81
C ARG A 137 6.02 10.79 -3.15
N VAL A 138 6.19 10.37 -4.40
CA VAL A 138 5.85 9.02 -4.87
C VAL A 138 7.05 8.48 -5.65
N ILE A 139 7.56 7.33 -5.19
CA ILE A 139 8.62 6.57 -5.85
C ILE A 139 7.93 5.38 -6.53
N GLN A 140 8.07 5.27 -7.85
CA GLN A 140 7.57 4.13 -8.62
C GLN A 140 8.69 3.12 -8.81
N LEU A 141 8.42 1.86 -8.49
CA LEU A 141 9.37 0.76 -8.61
C LEU A 141 8.79 -0.36 -9.47
N ILE A 142 9.65 -0.98 -10.25
CA ILE A 142 9.33 -2.21 -10.99
C ILE A 142 10.17 -3.37 -10.49
N ARG A 143 9.60 -4.57 -10.56
CA ARG A 143 10.32 -5.80 -10.22
C ARG A 143 11.39 -6.08 -11.27
N LYS A 144 12.59 -6.46 -10.82
CA LYS A 144 13.73 -6.87 -11.66
C LYS A 144 13.83 -8.39 -11.77
#